data_AF-A0A969KF97-F1
#
_entry.id   AF-A0A969KF97-F1
#
_cell.length_a   1.000
_cell.length_b   1.000
_cell.length_c   1.000
_cell.angle_alpha   90.00
_cell.angle_beta   90.00
_cell.angle_gamma   90.00
#
_symmetry.space_group_name_H-M   'P 1'
#
loop_
_entity.id
_entity.type
_entity.pdbx_description
1 polymer ?
#
loop_
_entity_poly.entity_id
_entity_poly.type
_entity_poly.pdbx_seq_one_letter_code
_entity_poly.pdbx_strand_id
1 'polypeptide(L)'
;KLAVLEAGNFFGEMSLMLGIPRTATVKAQDSTLLFEIVHENFKVLLQKHPDFHETIVQELGNRQEELIRRKQELQERGWVSAADQETNILNWVRQRLQILFNV
;
A
#
# COMPACT_ATOMS: atom_id res chain seq x y z
N LYS A 1 0.05 18.74 3.49
CA LYS A 1 1.25 17.87 3.46
C LYS A 1 0.83 16.54 4.05
N LEU A 2 0.93 15.42 3.32
CA LEU A 2 0.41 14.12 3.77
C LEU A 2 1.40 13.40 4.71
N ALA A 3 2.69 13.39 4.36
CA ALA A 3 3.77 12.84 5.19
C ALA A 3 5.14 13.44 4.80
N VAL A 4 6.16 13.21 5.62
CA VAL A 4 7.59 13.35 5.28
C VAL A 4 8.19 11.96 5.31
N LEU A 5 8.99 11.62 4.30
CA LEU A 5 9.65 10.33 4.18
C LEU A 5 11.15 10.52 4.36
N GLU A 6 11.76 9.62 5.10
CA GLU A 6 13.19 9.55 5.36
C GLU A 6 13.81 8.28 4.75
N ALA A 7 15.12 8.13 4.90
CA ALA A 7 15.84 6.95 4.42
C ALA A 7 15.25 5.67 5.04
N GLY A 8 15.00 4.68 4.19
CA GLY A 8 14.37 3.41 4.60
C GLY A 8 12.85 3.39 4.46
N ASN A 9 12.19 4.55 4.27
CA ASN A 9 10.78 4.56 3.88
C ASN A 9 10.61 4.25 2.39
N PHE A 10 9.45 3.73 2.03
CA PHE A 10 9.04 3.50 0.64
C PHE A 10 7.70 4.16 0.35
N PHE A 11 7.37 4.33 -0.93
CA PHE A 11 6.12 4.93 -1.36
C PHE A 11 5.67 4.37 -2.71
N GLY A 12 4.40 4.59 -3.04
CA GLY A 12 3.80 4.14 -4.29
C GLY A 12 3.26 2.71 -4.25
N GLU A 13 3.26 2.10 -3.06
CA GLU A 13 2.67 0.80 -2.78
C GLU A 13 1.15 0.82 -2.99
N MET A 14 0.46 1.92 -2.63
CA MET A 14 -1.01 2.01 -2.69
C MET A 14 -1.56 1.70 -4.08
N SER A 15 -0.97 2.28 -5.13
CA SER A 15 -1.46 2.02 -6.50
C SER A 15 -1.20 0.59 -6.95
N LEU A 16 -0.05 0.02 -6.55
CA LEU A 16 0.30 -1.36 -6.89
C LEU A 16 -0.60 -2.37 -6.17
N MET A 17 -0.94 -2.11 -4.91
CA MET A 17 -1.72 -3.02 -4.07
C MET A 17 -3.24 -2.89 -4.28
N LEU A 18 -3.74 -1.67 -4.33
CA LEU A 18 -5.17 -1.39 -4.38
C LEU A 18 -5.69 -1.36 -5.83
N GLY A 19 -4.81 -1.31 -6.83
CA GLY A 19 -5.19 -1.11 -8.23
C GLY A 19 -5.85 0.25 -8.47
N ILE A 20 -5.52 1.25 -7.65
CA ILE A 20 -6.04 2.62 -7.76
C ILE A 20 -4.98 3.54 -8.38
N PRO A 21 -5.40 4.63 -9.06
CA PRO A 21 -4.46 5.63 -9.58
C PRO A 21 -3.51 6.18 -8.51
N ARG A 22 -2.41 6.81 -8.92
CA ARG A 22 -1.47 7.48 -8.00
C ARG A 22 -2.22 8.48 -7.15
N THR A 23 -2.07 8.31 -5.85
CA THR A 23 -2.89 8.93 -4.81
C THR A 23 -2.31 10.24 -4.29
N ALA A 24 -1.00 10.39 -4.40
CA ALA A 24 -0.24 11.53 -3.94
C ALA A 24 0.95 11.75 -4.86
N THR A 25 1.37 13.00 -4.99
CA THR A 25 2.62 13.39 -5.63
C THR A 25 3.72 13.39 -4.57
N VAL A 26 4.84 12.74 -4.88
CA VAL A 26 6.06 12.78 -4.05
C VAL A 26 7.04 13.72 -4.71
N LYS A 27 7.69 14.58 -3.90
CA LYS A 27 8.73 15.50 -4.35
C LYS A 27 9.94 15.36 -3.43
N ALA A 28 11.11 15.14 -4.02
CA ALA A 28 12.36 15.16 -3.29
C ALA A 28 12.62 16.58 -2.76
N GLN A 29 12.88 16.71 -1.45
CA GLN A 29 13.24 18.00 -0.84
C GLN A 29 14.74 18.28 -0.98
N ASP A 30 15.55 17.22 -0.98
CA ASP A 30 17.01 17.23 -1.08
C ASP A 30 17.49 16.17 -2.09
N SER A 31 18.80 16.12 -2.35
CA SER A 31 19.40 15.07 -3.19
C SER A 31 19.08 13.69 -2.61
N THR A 32 18.34 12.87 -3.36
CA THR A 32 17.77 11.60 -2.89
C THR A 32 18.14 10.46 -3.84
N LEU A 33 18.53 9.31 -3.28
CA LEU A 33 18.70 8.06 -4.02
C LEU A 33 17.53 7.13 -3.70
N LEU A 34 16.92 6.54 -4.73
CA LEU A 34 15.78 5.63 -4.60
C LEU A 34 16.06 4.31 -5.32
N PHE A 35 15.56 3.24 -4.73
CA PHE A 35 15.41 1.96 -5.42
C PHE A 35 14.00 1.89 -6.01
N GLU A 36 13.91 1.61 -7.31
CA GLU A 36 12.64 1.43 -7.99
C GLU A 36 12.34 -0.06 -8.17
N ILE A 37 11.12 -0.46 -7.84
CA ILE A 37 10.60 -1.80 -8.12
C ILE A 37 9.41 -1.63 -9.06
N VAL A 38 9.57 -2.09 -10.30
CA VAL A 38 8.48 -2.12 -11.28
C VAL A 38 7.47 -3.21 -10.93
N HIS A 39 6.22 -3.05 -11.39
CA HIS A 39 5.10 -3.94 -11.06
C HIS A 39 5.41 -5.43 -11.26
N GLU A 40 6.06 -5.80 -12.36
CA GLU A 40 6.41 -7.18 -12.69
C GLU A 40 7.38 -7.80 -11.66
N ASN A 41 8.37 -7.03 -11.23
CA ASN A 41 9.36 -7.46 -10.24
C ASN A 41 8.78 -7.48 -8.83
N PHE A 42 7.80 -6.63 -8.55
CA PHE A 42 7.15 -6.56 -7.26
C PHE A 42 6.43 -7.87 -6.90
N LYS A 43 5.75 -8.47 -7.88
CA LYS A 43 5.14 -9.80 -7.72
C LYS A 43 6.16 -10.87 -7.37
N VAL A 44 7.28 -10.90 -8.10
CA VAL A 44 8.36 -11.87 -7.89
C VAL A 44 8.97 -11.71 -6.49
N LEU A 45 9.14 -10.46 -6.05
CA LEU A 45 9.70 -10.15 -4.74
C LEU A 45 8.80 -10.66 -3.60
N LEU A 46 7.49 -10.42 -3.68
CA LEU A 46 6.53 -10.92 -2.69
C LEU A 46 6.49 -12.45 -2.61
N GLN A 47 6.61 -13.13 -3.75
CA GLN A 47 6.63 -14.60 -3.80
C GLN A 47 7.92 -15.20 -3.22
N LYS A 48 9.07 -14.56 -3.45
CA LYS A 48 10.37 -15.06 -2.99
C LYS A 48 10.69 -14.69 -1.54
N HIS A 49 10.08 -13.64 -1.01
CA HIS A 49 10.36 -13.12 0.33
C HIS A 49 9.06 -12.87 1.11
N PRO A 50 8.47 -13.92 1.72
CA PRO A 50 7.26 -13.78 2.53
C PRO A 50 7.40 -12.80 3.70
N ASP A 51 8.60 -12.63 4.25
CA ASP A 51 8.84 -11.67 5.34
C ASP A 51 8.64 -10.22 4.88
N PHE A 52 8.94 -9.95 3.61
CA PHE A 52 8.73 -8.63 2.99
C PHE A 52 7.25 -8.30 2.84
N HIS A 53 6.39 -9.32 2.67
CA HIS A 53 4.94 -9.14 2.64
C HIS A 53 4.42 -8.52 3.95
N GLU A 54 4.85 -9.02 5.11
CA GLU A 54 4.38 -8.47 6.39
C GLU A 54 4.89 -7.05 6.64
N THR A 55 6.11 -6.72 6.19
CA THR A 55 6.61 -5.34 6.27
C THR A 55 5.69 -4.36 5.51
N ILE A 56 5.20 -4.75 4.33
CA ILE A 56 4.30 -3.88 3.57
C ILE A 56 2.92 -3.77 4.23
N VAL A 57 2.39 -4.87 4.75
CA VAL A 57 1.11 -4.85 5.47
C VAL A 57 1.19 -3.91 6.67
N GLN A 58 2.28 -3.97 7.45
CA GLN A 58 2.48 -3.08 8.59
C GLN A 58 2.57 -1.61 8.18
N GLU A 59 3.32 -1.30 7.14
CA GLU A 59 3.46 0.08 6.67
C GLU A 59 2.14 0.64 6.13
N LEU A 60 1.31 -0.19 5.49
CA LEU A 60 -0.06 0.19 5.12
C LEU A 60 -0.94 0.43 6.34
N GLY A 61 -0.75 -0.32 7.42
CA GLY A 61 -1.36 -0.07 8.72
C GLY A 61 -0.98 1.29 9.30
N ASN A 62 0.30 1.67 9.17
CA ASN A 62 0.77 2.98 9.60
C ASN A 62 0.15 4.12 8.76
N ARG A 63 -0.38 3.82 7.58
CA ARG A 63 -1.11 4.75 6.70
C ARG A 63 -2.64 4.64 6.83
N GLN A 64 -3.12 4.11 7.95
CA GLN A 64 -4.55 4.00 8.26
C GLN A 64 -5.33 5.31 8.03
N GLU A 65 -4.78 6.45 8.42
CA GLU A 65 -5.45 7.75 8.20
C GLU A 65 -5.68 8.05 6.71
N GLU A 66 -4.74 7.69 5.84
CA GLU A 66 -4.90 7.87 4.39
C GLU A 66 -5.91 6.88 3.81
N LEU A 67 -5.93 5.64 4.31
CA LEU A 67 -6.91 4.62 3.94
C LEU A 67 -8.34 4.99 4.39
N ILE A 68 -8.50 5.48 5.62
CA ILE A 68 -9.77 5.93 6.19
C ILE A 68 -10.29 7.14 5.41
N ARG A 69 -9.42 8.10 5.10
CA ARG A 69 -9.79 9.26 4.29
C ARG A 69 -10.31 8.86 2.90
N ARG A 70 -9.85 7.72 2.37
CA ARG A 70 -10.30 7.17 1.08
C ARG A 70 -11.35 6.08 1.18
N LYS A 71 -11.91 5.82 2.36
CA LYS A 71 -12.95 4.82 2.57
C LYS A 71 -14.12 5.01 1.60
N GLN A 72 -14.47 6.25 1.25
CA GLN A 72 -15.52 6.56 0.26
C GLN A 72 -15.18 6.05 -1.16
N GLU A 73 -13.99 6.32 -1.68
CA GLU A 73 -13.57 5.83 -3.01
C GLU A 73 -13.46 4.30 -3.06
N LEU A 74 -13.01 3.70 -1.96
CA LEU A 74 -12.92 2.24 -1.81
C LEU A 74 -14.31 1.59 -1.70
N GLN A 75 -15.26 2.26 -1.04
CA GLN A 75 -16.66 1.84 -0.95
C GLN A 75 -17.36 1.89 -2.30
N GLU A 76 -17.18 2.97 -3.06
CA GLU A 76 -17.77 3.12 -4.41
C GLU A 76 -17.29 2.03 -5.37
N ARG A 77 -16.05 1.59 -5.21
CA ARG A 77 -15.46 0.52 -6.00
C ARG A 77 -15.74 -0.89 -5.43
N GLY A 78 -16.46 -1.00 -4.31
CA GLY A 78 -16.88 -2.26 -3.69
C GLY A 78 -15.79 -3.01 -2.90
N TRP A 79 -14.68 -2.36 -2.55
CA TRP A 79 -13.53 -3.02 -1.89
C TRP A 79 -13.61 -3.02 -0.36
N VAL A 80 -14.36 -2.09 0.24
CA VAL A 80 -14.52 -1.96 1.70
C VAL A 80 -16.01 -1.79 2.02
N SER A 81 -16.56 -2.63 2.89
CA SER A 81 -17.97 -2.51 3.29
C SER A 81 -18.14 -1.34 4.28
N ALA A 82 -19.29 -0.66 4.23
CA ALA A 82 -19.63 0.36 5.22
C ALA A 82 -19.65 -0.16 6.66
N ALA A 83 -19.83 -1.48 6.84
CA ALA A 83 -19.82 -2.15 8.14
C ALA A 83 -18.42 -2.43 8.70
N ASP A 84 -17.36 -2.27 7.90
CA ASP A 84 -16.01 -2.65 8.30
C ASP A 84 -15.38 -1.58 9.21
N GLN A 85 -15.17 -1.95 10.47
CA GLN A 85 -14.39 -1.18 11.44
C GLN A 85 -12.91 -1.13 11.02
N GLU A 86 -12.20 -0.12 11.51
CA GLU A 86 -10.78 0.22 11.28
C GLU A 86 -9.81 -1.00 11.31
N THR A 87 -10.15 -2.01 12.10
CA THR A 87 -9.43 -3.30 12.23
C THR A 87 -9.50 -4.21 10.99
N ASN A 88 -10.46 -3.99 10.07
CA ASN A 88 -10.65 -4.86 8.91
C ASN A 88 -9.73 -4.52 7.73
N ILE A 89 -9.21 -3.29 7.64
CA ILE A 89 -8.49 -2.86 6.43
C ILE A 89 -7.16 -3.61 6.25
N LEU A 90 -6.46 -3.94 7.34
CA LEU A 90 -5.23 -4.74 7.30
C LEU A 90 -5.50 -6.19 6.90
N ASN A 91 -6.60 -6.77 7.38
CA ASN A 91 -7.02 -8.12 6.99
C ASN A 91 -7.43 -8.18 5.52
N TRP A 92 -8.14 -7.15 5.06
CA TRP A 92 -8.45 -6.98 3.65
C TRP A 92 -7.18 -6.82 2.80
N VAL A 93 -6.21 -6.00 3.22
CA VAL A 93 -4.92 -5.85 2.52
C VAL A 93 -4.22 -7.20 2.42
N ARG A 94 -4.16 -7.98 3.51
CA ARG A 94 -3.60 -9.34 3.48
C ARG A 94 -4.32 -10.23 2.47
N GLN A 95 -5.64 -10.33 2.53
CA GLN A 95 -6.41 -11.14 1.57
C GLN A 95 -6.21 -10.69 0.13
N ARG A 96 -6.14 -9.38 -0.11
CA ARG A 96 -5.92 -8.81 -1.44
C ARG A 96 -4.54 -9.16 -1.99
N LEU A 97 -3.52 -9.12 -1.14
CA LEU A 97 -2.16 -9.54 -1.48
C LEU A 97 -2.12 -11.01 -1.90
N GLN A 98 -2.79 -11.88 -1.14
CA GLN A 98 -2.92 -13.30 -1.49
C GLN A 98 -3.59 -13.49 -2.86
N ILE A 99 -4.67 -12.76 -3.14
CA ILE A 99 -5.38 -12.84 -4.44
C ILE A 99 -4.51 -12.35 -5.60
N LEU A 100 -3.83 -11.20 -5.46
CA LEU A 100 -3.08 -10.58 -6.56
C LEU A 100 -1.77 -11.30 -6.87
N PHE A 101 -1.09 -11.78 -5.83
CA PHE A 101 0.26 -12.31 -5.94
C PHE A 101 0.33 -13.82 -5.74
N ASN A 102 -0.79 -14.47 -5.43
CA ASN A 102 -0.93 -15.91 -5.24
C ASN A 102 0.02 -16.45 -4.16
N VAL A 103 0.24 -15.62 -3.12
CA VAL A 103 1.02 -15.89 -1.89
C VAL A 103 0.10 -16.19 -0.72
#